data_AF-A0A9Q2NB12-F1
#
_entry.id   AF-A0A9Q2NB12-F1
#
_cell.length_a   1.000
_cell.length_b   1.000
_cell.length_c   1.000
_cell.angle_alpha   90.00
_cell.angle_beta   90.00
_cell.angle_gamma   90.00
#
_symmetry.space_group_name_H-M   'P 1'
#
loop_
_entity.id
_entity.type
_entity.pdbx_description
1 polymer ?
#
loop_
_entity_poly.entity_id
_entity_poly.type
_entity_poly.pdbx_seq_one_letter_code
_entity_poly.pdbx_strand_id
1 'polypeptide(L)'
;MSQSRPPDDKVKELAKKKAQLDAQIATLDARRRLSQKKNEDRLKWLLGTLVFDNLSAEPALQSIVRRDLPERLTQRDRDRGLWQILFPDAQEDRS
;
A
#
# COMPACT_ATOMS: atom_id res chain seq x y z
N MET A 1 -30.83 -17.68 50.70
CA MET A 1 -29.38 -17.92 50.91
C MET A 1 -28.66 -17.66 49.61
N SER A 2 -27.99 -16.49 49.50
CA SER A 2 -27.28 -16.08 48.29
C SER A 2 -26.05 -16.96 48.08
N GLN A 3 -26.09 -17.88 47.12
CA GLN A 3 -24.90 -18.58 46.66
C GLN A 3 -24.08 -17.62 45.79
N SER A 4 -23.18 -16.88 46.43
CA SER A 4 -22.12 -16.14 45.75
C SER A 4 -21.29 -17.14 44.94
N ARG A 5 -21.31 -17.04 43.61
CA ARG A 5 -20.47 -17.86 42.73
C ARG A 5 -19.00 -17.80 43.18
N PRO A 6 -18.25 -18.92 43.16
CA PRO A 6 -16.84 -18.94 43.53
C PRO A 6 -16.06 -17.88 42.74
N PRO A 7 -15.14 -17.14 43.37
CA PRO A 7 -14.36 -16.09 42.70
C PRO A 7 -13.60 -16.62 41.47
N ASP A 8 -13.18 -17.89 41.48
CA ASP A 8 -12.48 -18.53 40.37
C ASP A 8 -13.32 -18.68 39.10
N ASP A 9 -14.62 -18.93 39.23
CA ASP A 9 -15.52 -19.02 38.08
C ASP A 9 -15.72 -17.65 37.43
N LYS A 10 -15.75 -16.57 38.23
CA LYS A 10 -15.80 -15.20 37.72
C LYS A 10 -14.50 -14.84 36.99
N VAL A 11 -13.34 -15.24 37.52
CA VAL A 11 -12.04 -15.00 36.89
C VAL A 11 -11.93 -15.74 35.54
N LYS A 12 -12.35 -17.00 35.47
CA LYS A 12 -12.37 -17.77 34.22
C LYS A 12 -13.28 -17.14 33.17
N GLU A 13 -14.48 -16.71 33.56
CA GLU A 13 -15.41 -16.02 32.67
C GLU A 13 -14.85 -14.69 32.16
N LEU A 14 -14.21 -13.91 33.03
CA LEU A 14 -13.55 -12.66 32.64
C LEU A 14 -12.37 -12.91 31.70
N ALA A 15 -11.56 -13.93 31.94
CA ALA A 15 -10.45 -14.31 31.06
C ALA A 15 -10.96 -14.72 29.66
N LYS A 16 -12.04 -15.50 29.60
CA LYS A 16 -12.69 -15.89 28.34
C LYS A 16 -13.23 -14.68 27.58
N LYS A 17 -13.91 -13.76 28.29
CA LYS A 17 -14.41 -12.51 27.70
C LYS A 17 -13.27 -11.62 27.19
N LYS A 18 -12.18 -11.52 27.95
CA LYS A 18 -10.99 -10.79 27.53
C LYS A 18 -10.41 -11.37 26.24
N ALA A 19 -10.20 -12.69 26.18
CA ALA A 19 -9.70 -13.35 24.98
C ALA A 19 -10.61 -13.14 23.76
N GLN A 20 -11.93 -13.15 23.96
CA GLN A 20 -12.89 -12.86 22.91
C GLN A 20 -12.80 -11.41 22.41
N LEU A 21 -12.64 -10.43 23.32
CA LEU A 21 -12.47 -9.03 22.96
C LEU A 21 -11.14 -8.79 22.24
N ASP A 22 -10.06 -9.39 22.73
CA ASP A 22 -8.73 -9.30 22.09
C ASP A 22 -8.77 -9.84 20.65
N ALA A 23 -9.47 -10.95 20.42
CA ALA A 23 -9.67 -11.49 19.07
C ALA A 23 -10.49 -10.56 18.15
N GLN A 24 -11.52 -9.89 18.70
CA GLN A 24 -12.31 -8.91 17.95
C GLN A 24 -11.48 -7.67 17.59
N ILE A 25 -10.67 -7.18 18.52
CA ILE A 25 -9.75 -6.06 18.30
C ILE A 25 -8.77 -6.42 17.18
N ALA A 26 -8.12 -7.57 17.26
CA ALA A 26 -7.18 -8.04 16.23
C ALA A 26 -7.82 -8.13 14.84
N THR A 27 -9.07 -8.59 14.77
CA THR A 27 -9.83 -8.68 13.51
C THR A 27 -10.13 -7.29 12.94
N LEU A 28 -10.57 -6.34 13.79
CA LEU A 28 -10.85 -4.96 13.38
C LEU A 28 -9.58 -4.25 12.91
N ASP A 29 -8.46 -4.45 13.60
CA ASP A 29 -7.17 -3.88 13.22
C ASP A 29 -6.67 -4.43 11.89
N ALA A 30 -6.79 -5.75 11.66
CA ALA A 30 -6.46 -6.35 10.37
C ALA A 30 -7.29 -5.76 9.24
N ARG A 31 -8.61 -5.57 9.46
CA ARG A 31 -9.50 -4.93 8.48
C ARG A 31 -9.12 -3.47 8.23
N ARG A 32 -8.77 -2.73 9.28
CA ARG A 32 -8.32 -1.33 9.16
C ARG A 32 -7.04 -1.22 8.33
N ARG A 33 -6.04 -2.07 8.60
CA ARG A 33 -4.78 -2.12 7.84
C ARG A 33 -5.02 -2.47 6.38
N LEU A 34 -5.90 -3.43 6.10
CA LEU A 34 -6.26 -3.79 4.73
C LEU A 34 -6.93 -2.62 4.00
N SER A 35 -7.85 -1.91 4.66
CA SER A 35 -8.50 -0.73 4.09
C SER A 35 -7.51 0.39 3.79
N GLN A 36 -6.58 0.66 4.72
CA GLN A 36 -5.52 1.64 4.53
C GLN A 36 -4.62 1.28 3.34
N LYS A 37 -4.19 0.02 3.25
CA LYS A 37 -3.38 -0.45 2.11
C LYS A 37 -4.09 -0.27 0.78
N LYS A 38 -5.37 -0.63 0.69
CA LYS A 38 -6.18 -0.42 -0.52
C LYS A 38 -6.29 1.06 -0.90
N ASN A 39 -6.45 1.94 0.09
CA ASN A 39 -6.49 3.38 -0.15
C ASN A 39 -5.13 3.91 -0.63
N GLU A 40 -4.03 3.43 -0.05
CA GLU A 40 -2.68 3.80 -0.49
C GLU A 40 -2.39 3.30 -1.92
N ASP A 41 -2.76 2.06 -2.23
CA ASP A 41 -2.62 1.50 -3.58
C ASP A 41 -3.45 2.28 -4.59
N ARG A 42 -4.69 2.66 -4.22
CA ARG A 42 -5.56 3.51 -5.06
C ARG A 42 -4.95 4.89 -5.26
N LEU A 43 -4.38 5.50 -4.22
CA LEU A 43 -3.73 6.81 -4.33
C LEU A 43 -2.53 6.75 -5.28
N LYS A 44 -1.66 5.74 -5.15
CA LYS A 44 -0.52 5.52 -6.05
C LYS A 44 -0.97 5.34 -7.49
N TRP A 45 -2.04 4.57 -7.72
CA TRP A 45 -2.61 4.37 -9.05
C TRP A 45 -3.16 5.67 -9.64
N LEU A 46 -4.00 6.40 -8.89
CA LEU A 46 -4.55 7.68 -9.35
C LEU A 46 -3.48 8.73 -9.64
N LEU A 47 -2.48 8.84 -8.77
CA LEU A 47 -1.36 9.74 -8.97
C LEU A 47 -0.52 9.32 -10.17
N GLY A 48 -0.26 8.02 -10.33
CA GLY A 48 0.45 7.47 -11.48
C GLY A 48 -0.25 7.79 -12.80
N THR A 49 -1.56 7.59 -12.87
CA THR A 49 -2.38 7.95 -14.04
C THR A 49 -2.33 9.44 -14.32
N LEU A 50 -2.52 10.29 -13.30
CA LEU A 50 -2.46 11.73 -13.47
C LEU A 50 -1.10 12.20 -14.00
N VAL A 51 0.01 11.68 -13.44
CA VAL A 51 1.36 12.04 -13.90
C VAL A 51 1.58 11.54 -15.32
N PHE A 52 1.16 10.31 -15.63
CA PHE A 52 1.30 9.74 -16.96
C PHE A 52 0.53 10.54 -18.03
N ASP A 53 -0.73 10.90 -17.75
CA ASP A 53 -1.58 11.65 -18.67
C ASP A 53 -1.03 13.06 -18.97
N ASN A 54 -0.40 13.70 -17.98
CA ASN A 54 0.20 15.03 -18.13
C ASN A 54 1.66 14.98 -18.60
N LEU A 55 2.28 13.80 -18.67
CA LEU A 55 3.71 13.66 -18.98
C LEU A 55 4.04 14.20 -20.37
N SER A 56 3.18 13.98 -21.36
CA SER A 56 3.40 14.48 -22.72
C SER A 56 3.18 16.00 -22.85
N ALA A 57 2.26 16.55 -22.05
CA ALA A 57 1.84 17.95 -22.13
C ALA A 57 2.77 18.90 -21.37
N GLU A 58 3.50 18.42 -20.37
CA GLU A 58 4.30 19.26 -19.46
C GLU A 58 5.81 19.01 -19.60
N PRO A 59 6.56 19.89 -20.31
CA PRO A 59 8.00 19.71 -20.56
C PRO A 59 8.85 19.64 -19.28
N ALA A 60 8.46 20.38 -18.25
CA ALA A 60 9.16 20.35 -16.96
C ALA A 60 9.05 18.98 -16.28
N LEU A 61 7.86 18.34 -16.36
CA LEU A 61 7.67 16.99 -15.84
C LEU A 61 8.46 15.97 -16.65
N GLN A 62 8.51 16.08 -17.98
CA GLN A 62 9.37 15.20 -18.79
C GLN A 62 10.83 15.30 -18.39
N SER A 63 11.35 16.51 -18.19
CA SER A 63 12.75 16.71 -17.81
C SER A 63 13.07 16.03 -16.47
N ILE A 64 12.20 16.18 -15.48
CA ILE A 64 12.35 15.53 -14.17
C ILE A 64 12.32 14.01 -14.31
N VAL A 65 11.32 13.47 -15.01
CA VAL A 65 11.17 12.02 -15.17
C VAL A 65 12.34 11.44 -15.98
N ARG A 66 12.79 12.10 -17.05
CA ARG A 66 13.96 11.65 -17.82
C ARG A 66 15.24 11.60 -16.98
N ARG A 67 15.45 12.59 -16.10
CA ARG A 67 16.62 12.66 -15.22
C ARG A 67 16.58 11.60 -14.13
N ASP A 68 15.45 11.46 -13.44
CA ASP A 68 15.40 10.73 -12.17
C ASP A 68 14.89 9.29 -12.30
N LEU A 69 14.14 8.96 -13.36
CA LEU A 69 13.55 7.64 -13.52
C LEU A 69 14.59 6.52 -13.73
N PRO A 70 15.65 6.66 -14.57
CA PRO A 70 16.57 5.56 -14.87
C PRO A 70 17.23 4.93 -13.64
N GLU A 71 17.60 5.77 -12.67
CA GLU A 71 18.22 5.34 -11.40
C GLU A 71 17.23 4.66 -10.45
N ARG A 72 15.92 4.89 -10.65
CA ARG A 72 14.84 4.39 -9.79
C ARG A 72 14.13 3.17 -10.37
N LEU A 73 14.33 2.86 -11.65
CA LEU A 73 13.77 1.67 -12.28
C LEU A 73 14.34 0.41 -11.64
N THR A 74 13.46 -0.44 -11.12
CA THR A 74 13.84 -1.79 -10.71
C THR A 74 14.13 -2.66 -11.94
N GLN A 75 14.79 -3.81 -11.75
CA GLN A 75 15.02 -4.75 -12.85
C GLN A 75 13.71 -5.14 -13.54
N ARG A 76 12.64 -5.37 -12.77
CA ARG A 76 11.32 -5.70 -13.30
C ARG A 76 10.73 -4.60 -14.18
N ASP A 77 10.99 -3.33 -13.85
CA ASP A 77 10.50 -2.20 -14.65
C ASP A 77 11.26 -2.08 -15.97
N ARG A 78 12.57 -2.38 -15.93
CA ARG A 78 13.43 -2.46 -17.13
C ARG A 78 13.02 -3.61 -18.03
N ASP A 79 12.77 -4.80 -17.47
CA ASP A 79 12.33 -5.98 -18.22
C ASP A 79 10.97 -5.77 -18.91
N ARG A 80 10.13 -4.88 -18.35
CA ARG A 80 8.84 -4.48 -18.91
C ARG A 80 8.95 -3.37 -19.96
N GLY A 81 10.16 -2.86 -20.23
CA GLY A 81 10.38 -1.77 -21.16
C GLY A 81 9.71 -0.46 -20.74
N LEU A 82 9.55 -0.21 -19.43
CA LEU A 82 8.82 0.96 -18.93
C LEU A 82 9.42 2.29 -19.42
N TRP A 83 10.75 2.32 -19.60
CA TRP A 83 11.45 3.47 -20.17
C TRP A 83 11.01 3.75 -21.61
N GLN A 84 10.99 2.72 -22.47
CA GLN A 84 10.63 2.83 -23.88
C GLN A 84 9.14 3.19 -24.07
N ILE A 85 8.28 2.78 -23.14
CA ILE A 85 6.86 3.16 -23.14
C ILE A 85 6.68 4.66 -22.85
N LEU A 86 7.45 5.20 -21.91
CA LEU A 86 7.36 6.61 -21.51
C LEU A 86 8.07 7.55 -22.48
N PHE A 87 9.17 7.09 -23.08
CA PHE A 87 10.01 7.87 -23.98
C PHE A 87 10.36 7.05 -25.23
N PRO A 88 9.40 6.85 -26.15
CA PRO A 88 9.61 6.03 -27.35
C PRO A 88 10.69 6.62 -28.28
N ASP A 89 10.83 7.95 -28.30
CA ASP A 89 11.84 8.64 -29.11
C ASP A 89 13.23 8.64 -28.48
N ALA A 90 13.36 8.19 -27.22
CA ALA A 90 14.65 7.98 -26.59
C ALA A 90 15.20 6.62 -27.05
N GLN A 91 15.56 6.53 -28.33
CA GLN A 91 16.39 5.43 -28.80
C GLN A 91 17.70 5.45 -28.00
N GLU A 92 18.08 4.30 -27.48
CA GLU A 92 19.33 4.10 -26.75
C GLU A 92 20.49 4.62 -27.60
N ASP A 93 21.06 5.77 -27.22
CA ASP A 93 22.46 6.11 -27.52
C ASP A 93 23.35 5.11 -26.77
N ARG A 94 23.33 3.85 -27.20
CA ARG A 94 24.37 2.87 -26.91
C ARG A 94 25.42 3.04 -28.00
N SER A 95 26.29 4.03 -27.80
CA SER A 95 27.66 3.99 -28.33
C SER A 95 28.59 3.38 -27.28
#